data_AF-A0A2H4STW2-F1
#
_entry.id   AF-A0A2H4STW2-F1
#
_cell.length_a   1.000
_cell.length_b   1.000
_cell.length_c   1.000
_cell.angle_alpha   90.00
_cell.angle_beta   90.00
_cell.angle_gamma   90.00
#
_symmetry.space_group_name_H-M   'P 1'
#
loop_
_entity.id
_entity.type
_entity.pdbx_description
1 polymer ?
#
loop_
_entity_poly.entity_id
_entity_poly.type
_entity_poly.pdbx_seq_one_letter_code
_entity_poly.pdbx_strand_id
1 'polypeptide(L)'
;MQPPKPHTTATKHQEPEFAGLKRGQKQYIVVFGLFYISRGLDRHATSAEEETLRHKMDESEDHYDLGDLMAIPDDYYPPPVPPTQELYRMKNGKDITLHLVGASHTEAHLLWNGAKLVADYLEAQPERVRGRTVLELGAAAGLPSLVAALLGATKVVMTDFSDPALIANMQKNIDACDATTAPRGRIGAAVDAAPFIWGEDVEPLLALLPGAPEEQRLFDVLILADLVFRHKQHGNMVKTIKETMGKGGVAYVFFTSYRPWKRDLDMAFFDVAREAGLAVTRVEETMLEKPMFDNDPGDVDIQKTTSSYLADLERDGFVVVKSIVSPEKLQRLRAAATKVEALARRGEWPHIRTVGKQFPPWQWEPEKGIWGVQHLMNPGLPGHDVFTELYFSDEVLDIVKALLQCDDDELVMELFNMLVRPDGDFELRWHRDDISAEASPAEEMERLARPGFHAQYNFALWEDESLVLVPGSHARARTAAERAAGPFEPALPDQLVVRLEAGDIAFYNNNILHRGVYDAKKDRVTLHGSVGHVGGNALRARNVLQHGIGKWVDKVDFSQLSPQERKRAEAMRARLVKMGSDAGDVGYSLQG
;
A
#
# COMPACT_ATOMS: atom_id res chain seq x y z
N MET A 1 15.47 72.38 -16.48
CA MET A 1 15.82 71.19 -17.31
C MET A 1 15.42 69.93 -16.53
N GLN A 2 15.15 68.81 -17.20
CA GLN A 2 14.83 67.53 -16.53
C GLN A 2 16.10 66.93 -15.87
N PRO A 3 15.96 65.98 -14.91
CA PRO A 3 15.74 64.56 -15.24
C PRO A 3 14.40 63.97 -14.75
N PRO A 4 14.02 62.74 -15.17
CA PRO A 4 12.73 62.10 -14.85
C PRO A 4 12.78 61.04 -13.72
N LYS A 5 11.62 60.42 -13.50
CA LYS A 5 11.23 59.41 -12.46
C LYS A 5 12.13 58.16 -12.33
N PRO A 6 12.09 57.51 -11.15
CA PRO A 6 11.91 56.06 -11.00
C PRO A 6 10.45 55.70 -10.63
N HIS A 7 10.07 54.42 -10.78
CA HIS A 7 8.69 53.94 -10.62
C HIS A 7 8.32 53.53 -9.18
N THR A 8 7.01 53.52 -8.90
CA THR A 8 6.41 53.05 -7.64
C THR A 8 6.08 51.55 -7.67
N THR A 9 6.58 50.81 -6.69
CA THR A 9 5.88 49.65 -6.10
C THR A 9 6.19 49.64 -4.61
N ALA A 10 5.16 49.59 -3.77
CA ALA A 10 5.32 49.61 -2.32
C ALA A 10 5.04 48.21 -1.75
N THR A 11 6.08 47.54 -1.25
CA THR A 11 5.97 46.34 -0.42
C THR A 11 6.67 46.59 0.90
N LYS A 12 5.85 46.78 1.95
CA LYS A 12 6.29 46.81 3.35
C LYS A 12 5.21 46.22 4.23
N HIS A 13 5.44 45.00 4.69
CA HIS A 13 4.98 44.55 6.01
C HIS A 13 6.12 43.77 6.66
N GLN A 14 6.35 44.04 7.94
CA GLN A 14 7.26 43.28 8.78
C GLN A 14 6.47 42.16 9.47
N GLU A 15 7.15 41.07 9.80
CA GLU A 15 6.63 40.07 10.72
C GLU A 15 6.49 40.65 12.14
N PRO A 16 5.53 40.15 12.92
CA PRO A 16 5.66 40.01 14.37
C PRO A 16 5.78 38.53 14.76
N GLU A 17 6.53 38.27 15.84
CA GLU A 17 6.81 36.93 16.37
C GLU A 17 5.55 36.24 16.94
N PHE A 18 5.54 34.90 16.93
CA PHE A 18 4.72 34.10 17.83
C PHE A 18 5.57 33.07 18.58
N ALA A 19 5.75 33.29 19.88
CA ALA A 19 6.51 32.41 20.75
C ALA A 19 5.62 31.34 21.42
N GLY A 20 6.04 30.08 21.35
CA GLY A 20 5.80 29.09 22.40
C GLY A 20 4.43 28.42 22.48
N LEU A 21 4.23 27.35 21.70
CA LEU A 21 3.43 26.19 22.12
C LEU A 21 4.07 24.88 21.60
N LYS A 22 3.72 23.75 22.22
CA LYS A 22 4.60 22.57 22.32
C LYS A 22 4.62 21.69 21.06
N ARG A 23 5.73 20.96 20.86
CA ARG A 23 5.76 19.75 20.02
C ARG A 23 4.72 18.75 20.53
N GLY A 24 3.85 18.31 19.64
CA GLY A 24 2.92 17.19 19.79
C GLY A 24 2.74 16.53 18.42
N GLN A 25 2.37 15.25 18.37
CA GLN A 25 2.24 14.51 17.12
C GLN A 25 1.18 15.14 16.21
N LYS A 26 1.52 15.35 14.93
CA LYS A 26 0.54 15.56 13.87
C LYS A 26 0.13 14.21 13.29
N GLN A 27 -1.16 14.06 13.01
CA GLN A 27 -1.76 12.88 12.40
C GLN A 27 -2.16 13.23 10.96
N TYR A 28 -2.19 12.26 10.05
CA TYR A 28 -2.52 12.47 8.64
C TYR A 28 -3.34 11.30 8.09
N ILE A 29 -4.11 11.54 7.03
CA ILE A 29 -4.76 10.53 6.19
C ILE A 29 -4.45 10.86 4.71
N VAL A 30 -4.33 9.85 3.85
CA VAL A 30 -4.22 10.03 2.39
C VAL A 30 -5.56 9.76 1.72
N VAL A 31 -6.07 10.73 0.95
CA VAL A 31 -7.27 10.57 0.10
C VAL A 31 -6.83 10.45 -1.35
N PHE A 32 -7.26 9.37 -1.99
CA PHE A 32 -7.04 9.11 -3.42
C PHE A 32 -8.13 9.81 -4.23
N GLY A 33 -8.10 11.14 -4.17
CA GLY A 33 -9.11 12.03 -4.69
C GLY A 33 -9.20 11.97 -6.21
N LEU A 34 -10.32 11.46 -6.72
CA LEU A 34 -10.70 11.48 -8.12
C LEU A 34 -9.80 10.72 -9.12
N PHE A 35 -10.38 9.63 -9.61
CA PHE A 35 -10.05 9.03 -10.90
C PHE A 35 -11.19 9.28 -11.90
N TYR A 36 -10.81 9.57 -13.14
CA TYR A 36 -11.68 9.76 -14.29
C TYR A 36 -11.62 8.51 -15.18
N ILE A 37 -12.77 7.91 -15.48
CA ILE A 37 -12.88 6.72 -16.34
C ILE A 37 -13.78 7.02 -17.54
N SER A 38 -13.35 6.72 -18.77
CA SER A 38 -14.16 6.99 -19.99
C SER A 38 -14.02 5.94 -21.10
N ARG A 39 -14.92 6.04 -22.10
CA ARG A 39 -14.95 5.21 -23.32
C ARG A 39 -14.28 5.94 -24.49
N GLY A 40 -13.26 5.32 -25.10
CA GLY A 40 -12.51 5.84 -26.25
C GLY A 40 -13.17 5.60 -27.62
N LEU A 41 -12.48 6.00 -28.69
CA LEU A 41 -12.83 5.72 -30.09
C LEU A 41 -12.00 4.53 -30.62
N ASP A 42 -12.67 3.58 -31.26
CA ASP A 42 -12.17 2.23 -31.53
C ASP A 42 -10.99 2.11 -32.52
N ARG A 43 -10.16 1.08 -32.31
CA ARG A 43 -9.57 0.25 -33.37
C ARG A 43 -9.61 -1.24 -32.97
N HIS A 44 -10.08 -2.08 -33.90
CA HIS A 44 -10.40 -3.52 -33.83
C HIS A 44 -9.35 -4.41 -33.10
N ALA A 45 -9.71 -5.33 -32.18
CA ALA A 45 -10.44 -6.64 -32.27
C ALA A 45 -9.47 -7.85 -32.45
N THR A 46 -9.73 -9.10 -32.04
CA THR A 46 -10.98 -9.92 -32.11
C THR A 46 -11.08 -11.07 -31.08
N SER A 47 -12.33 -11.45 -30.68
CA SER A 47 -12.87 -12.78 -30.25
C SER A 47 -12.14 -13.65 -29.18
N ALA A 48 -12.78 -14.17 -28.11
CA ALA A 48 -14.07 -14.91 -27.94
C ALA A 48 -14.01 -16.41 -28.36
N GLU A 49 -14.58 -17.41 -27.67
CA GLU A 49 -15.32 -17.43 -26.38
C GLU A 49 -14.74 -18.55 -25.44
N GLU A 50 -15.38 -19.41 -24.62
CA GLU A 50 -16.77 -19.86 -24.36
C GLU A 50 -16.91 -20.39 -22.89
N GLU A 51 -18.12 -20.78 -22.47
CA GLU A 51 -18.62 -21.11 -21.13
C GLU A 51 -18.72 -22.64 -20.81
N THR A 52 -18.51 -23.14 -19.57
CA THR A 52 -19.38 -23.32 -18.36
C THR A 52 -20.47 -24.42 -18.34
N LEU A 53 -20.68 -25.04 -17.16
CA LEU A 53 -21.94 -25.70 -16.71
C LEU A 53 -21.93 -25.94 -15.19
N ARG A 54 -23.10 -26.22 -14.57
CA ARG A 54 -23.34 -26.21 -13.10
C ARG A 54 -24.17 -27.43 -12.60
N HIS A 55 -24.48 -27.45 -11.28
CA HIS A 55 -25.51 -28.25 -10.56
C HIS A 55 -25.16 -29.71 -10.20
N LYS A 56 -25.68 -30.34 -9.12
CA LYS A 56 -26.26 -29.92 -7.80
C LYS A 56 -26.45 -31.19 -6.91
N MET A 57 -27.06 -31.06 -5.71
CA MET A 57 -27.52 -32.11 -4.75
C MET A 57 -26.49 -32.60 -3.70
N ASP A 58 -26.89 -33.06 -2.50
CA ASP A 58 -27.97 -32.58 -1.61
C ASP A 58 -27.73 -33.04 -0.14
N GLU A 59 -28.62 -32.67 0.77
CA GLU A 59 -28.56 -32.83 2.25
C GLU A 59 -28.43 -34.26 2.83
N SER A 60 -27.88 -34.32 4.05
CA SER A 60 -28.33 -35.26 5.10
C SER A 60 -28.11 -34.64 6.49
N GLU A 61 -29.15 -34.63 7.33
CA GLU A 61 -29.18 -33.99 8.65
C GLU A 61 -28.44 -34.78 9.75
N ASP A 62 -28.13 -34.11 10.87
CA ASP A 62 -28.15 -34.75 12.19
C ASP A 62 -28.59 -33.70 13.26
N HIS A 63 -29.57 -34.05 14.08
CA HIS A 63 -30.21 -33.13 15.04
C HIS A 63 -29.51 -33.12 16.40
N TYR A 64 -29.25 -31.91 16.95
CA TYR A 64 -29.07 -31.72 18.39
C TYR A 64 -29.92 -30.55 18.89
N ASP A 65 -30.77 -30.83 19.88
CA ASP A 65 -31.57 -29.84 20.60
C ASP A 65 -30.70 -29.15 21.67
N LEU A 66 -30.77 -27.82 21.71
CA LEU A 66 -30.04 -26.97 22.66
C LEU A 66 -30.93 -25.80 23.16
N GLY A 67 -32.26 -25.98 23.18
CA GLY A 67 -33.23 -24.90 23.38
C GLY A 67 -33.08 -24.07 24.67
N ASP A 68 -32.54 -24.65 25.74
CA ASP A 68 -32.43 -24.01 27.08
C ASP A 68 -31.01 -23.54 27.47
N LEU A 69 -30.01 -23.62 26.57
CA LEU A 69 -28.63 -23.19 26.87
C LEU A 69 -28.18 -21.89 26.19
N MET A 70 -29.02 -21.29 25.35
CA MET A 70 -28.70 -20.12 24.52
C MET A 70 -29.53 -18.87 24.86
N ALA A 71 -29.84 -18.69 26.16
CA ALA A 71 -30.39 -17.43 26.68
C ALA A 71 -29.29 -16.35 26.70
N ILE A 72 -29.05 -15.73 25.54
CA ILE A 72 -28.14 -14.60 25.39
C ILE A 72 -28.64 -13.42 26.26
N PRO A 73 -27.82 -12.86 27.17
CA PRO A 73 -28.20 -11.68 27.95
C PRO A 73 -28.53 -10.46 27.07
N ASP A 74 -29.48 -9.62 27.52
CA ASP A 74 -29.95 -8.42 26.81
C ASP A 74 -28.82 -7.38 26.54
N ASP A 75 -27.69 -7.49 27.22
CA ASP A 75 -26.50 -6.63 27.10
C ASP A 75 -25.33 -7.25 26.30
N TYR A 76 -25.49 -8.46 25.75
CA TYR A 76 -24.43 -9.18 25.02
C TYR A 76 -24.10 -8.56 23.66
N TYR A 77 -25.08 -7.97 22.98
CA TYR A 77 -24.86 -7.19 21.76
C TYR A 77 -24.82 -5.69 22.09
N PRO A 78 -23.90 -4.91 21.51
CA PRO A 78 -24.00 -3.46 21.58
C PRO A 78 -25.33 -3.01 20.98
N PRO A 79 -26.03 -2.01 21.57
CA PRO A 79 -27.34 -1.59 21.10
C PRO A 79 -27.27 -1.14 19.64
N PRO A 80 -28.23 -1.51 18.79
CA PRO A 80 -28.18 -1.21 17.36
C PRO A 80 -28.12 0.31 17.15
N VAL A 81 -27.13 0.76 16.37
CA VAL A 81 -26.90 2.19 16.10
C VAL A 81 -28.20 2.81 15.57
N PRO A 82 -28.78 3.80 16.25
CA PRO A 82 -30.07 4.36 15.87
C PRO A 82 -29.93 5.19 14.57
N PRO A 83 -30.98 5.29 13.74
CA PRO A 83 -31.00 6.18 12.58
C PRO A 83 -30.69 7.62 12.98
N THR A 84 -29.75 8.26 12.25
CA THR A 84 -29.27 9.62 12.53
C THR A 84 -29.66 10.60 11.43
N GLN A 85 -29.34 11.88 11.63
CA GLN A 85 -29.46 12.94 10.63
C GLN A 85 -28.17 13.73 10.54
N GLU A 86 -27.64 13.93 9.33
CA GLU A 86 -26.57 14.89 9.04
C GLU A 86 -27.12 16.08 8.24
N LEU A 87 -26.48 17.24 8.40
CA LEU A 87 -26.79 18.46 7.66
C LEU A 87 -25.59 18.84 6.80
N TYR A 88 -25.71 18.70 5.49
CA TYR A 88 -24.69 19.18 4.55
C TYR A 88 -25.06 20.57 4.05
N ARG A 89 -24.13 21.54 4.18
CA ARG A 89 -24.31 22.90 3.65
C ARG A 89 -23.50 23.06 2.38
N MET A 90 -24.20 23.27 1.26
CA MET A 90 -23.60 23.60 -0.03
C MET A 90 -22.85 24.95 0.02
N LYS A 91 -21.85 25.13 -0.85
CA LYS A 91 -21.09 26.37 -1.04
C LYS A 91 -21.98 27.55 -1.44
N ASN A 92 -23.06 27.28 -2.17
CA ASN A 92 -24.08 28.27 -2.50
C ASN A 92 -24.96 28.70 -1.29
N GLY A 93 -24.79 28.07 -0.13
CA GLY A 93 -25.51 28.38 1.10
C GLY A 93 -26.80 27.60 1.33
N LYS A 94 -27.24 26.73 0.40
CA LYS A 94 -28.37 25.80 0.62
C LYS A 94 -27.97 24.68 1.58
N ASP A 95 -28.86 24.39 2.51
CA ASP A 95 -28.78 23.22 3.37
C ASP A 95 -29.50 22.00 2.74
N ILE A 96 -28.92 20.81 2.95
CA ILE A 96 -29.48 19.50 2.60
C ILE A 96 -29.50 18.65 3.88
N THR A 97 -30.69 18.30 4.36
CA THR A 97 -30.86 17.36 5.48
C THR A 97 -30.86 15.94 4.96
N LEU A 98 -29.97 15.11 5.49
CA LEU A 98 -29.77 13.72 5.09
C LEU A 98 -30.13 12.82 6.26
N HIS A 99 -31.09 11.92 6.08
CA HIS A 99 -31.36 10.84 7.01
C HIS A 99 -30.43 9.67 6.70
N LEU A 100 -29.84 9.08 7.74
CA LEU A 100 -29.03 7.86 7.64
C LEU A 100 -29.82 6.70 8.26
N VAL A 101 -29.66 5.49 7.71
CA VAL A 101 -30.25 4.29 8.32
C VAL A 101 -29.54 3.95 9.64
N GLY A 102 -30.16 3.10 10.45
CA GLY A 102 -29.46 2.48 11.58
C GLY A 102 -28.41 1.46 11.10
N ALA A 103 -27.74 0.79 12.03
CA ALA A 103 -26.68 -0.18 11.74
C ALA A 103 -27.00 -1.10 10.53
N SER A 104 -26.13 -1.06 9.51
CA SER A 104 -26.38 -1.68 8.20
C SER A 104 -25.12 -2.35 7.63
N HIS A 105 -25.29 -3.57 7.11
CA HIS A 105 -24.25 -4.40 6.48
C HIS A 105 -23.60 -3.78 5.22
N THR A 106 -24.23 -2.78 4.61
CA THR A 106 -23.63 -2.03 3.49
C THR A 106 -22.75 -0.86 3.94
N GLU A 107 -22.74 -0.57 5.24
CA GLU A 107 -22.21 0.66 5.87
C GLU A 107 -23.00 1.95 5.53
N ALA A 108 -24.24 1.84 5.04
CA ALA A 108 -25.09 2.98 4.66
C ALA A 108 -25.59 3.85 5.84
N HIS A 109 -25.11 3.59 7.06
CA HIS A 109 -25.43 4.32 8.29
C HIS A 109 -24.52 5.54 8.54
N LEU A 110 -23.59 5.83 7.61
CA LEU A 110 -22.62 6.93 7.66
C LEU A 110 -22.71 7.80 6.40
N LEU A 111 -22.43 9.12 6.54
CA LEU A 111 -22.26 10.00 5.39
C LEU A 111 -20.77 10.11 5.00
N TRP A 112 -20.37 9.21 4.11
CA TRP A 112 -19.03 9.02 3.57
C TRP A 112 -18.35 10.30 3.05
N ASN A 113 -17.04 10.43 3.25
CA ASN A 113 -16.33 11.65 2.87
C ASN A 113 -16.10 11.74 1.36
N GLY A 114 -15.99 10.62 0.65
CA GLY A 114 -16.05 10.58 -0.81
C GLY A 114 -17.34 11.23 -1.35
N ALA A 115 -18.47 11.03 -0.68
CA ALA A 115 -19.73 11.69 -1.06
C ALA A 115 -19.69 13.21 -0.82
N LYS A 116 -19.10 13.65 0.31
CA LYS A 116 -18.85 15.07 0.62
C LYS A 116 -17.89 15.72 -0.40
N LEU A 117 -16.83 15.01 -0.79
CA LEU A 117 -15.84 15.43 -1.79
C LEU A 117 -16.42 15.48 -3.22
N VAL A 118 -17.26 14.50 -3.61
CA VAL A 118 -17.99 14.56 -4.89
C VAL A 118 -18.90 15.79 -4.92
N ALA A 119 -19.66 16.05 -3.84
CA ALA A 119 -20.50 17.25 -3.75
C ALA A 119 -19.67 18.54 -3.90
N ASP A 120 -18.56 18.65 -3.16
CA ASP A 120 -17.63 19.76 -3.23
C ASP A 120 -17.05 19.97 -4.65
N TYR A 121 -16.73 18.87 -5.34
CA TYR A 121 -16.18 18.84 -6.69
C TYR A 121 -17.23 19.19 -7.75
N LEU A 122 -18.47 18.71 -7.62
CA LEU A 122 -19.56 19.07 -8.52
C LEU A 122 -19.94 20.55 -8.38
N GLU A 123 -19.97 21.10 -7.16
CA GLU A 123 -20.19 22.55 -6.97
C GLU A 123 -19.09 23.42 -7.56
N ALA A 124 -17.86 22.93 -7.68
CA ALA A 124 -16.74 23.68 -8.26
C ALA A 124 -16.84 23.86 -9.79
N GLN A 125 -17.50 22.94 -10.50
CA GLN A 125 -17.86 23.05 -11.93
C GLN A 125 -19.21 22.38 -12.19
N PRO A 126 -20.34 23.09 -12.00
CA PRO A 126 -21.68 22.54 -12.18
C PRO A 126 -21.94 21.95 -13.58
N GLU A 127 -21.23 22.41 -14.61
CA GLU A 127 -21.26 21.91 -15.99
C GLU A 127 -20.81 20.44 -16.14
N ARG A 128 -20.20 19.85 -15.11
CA ARG A 128 -19.89 18.42 -15.03
C ARG A 128 -21.15 17.54 -15.02
N VAL A 129 -22.26 18.05 -14.50
CA VAL A 129 -23.56 17.34 -14.38
C VAL A 129 -24.75 18.11 -14.96
N ARG A 130 -24.65 19.44 -15.15
CA ARG A 130 -25.74 20.25 -15.69
C ARG A 130 -26.12 19.83 -17.11
N GLY A 131 -27.40 19.54 -17.33
CA GLY A 131 -27.93 19.07 -18.61
C GLY A 131 -27.76 17.57 -18.86
N ARG A 132 -27.13 16.83 -17.93
CA ARG A 132 -26.71 15.44 -18.10
C ARG A 132 -27.51 14.45 -17.27
N THR A 133 -27.46 13.20 -17.70
CA THR A 133 -27.95 12.02 -16.98
C THR A 133 -26.87 11.50 -16.02
N VAL A 134 -27.27 11.13 -14.79
CA VAL A 134 -26.35 10.73 -13.71
C VAL A 134 -26.79 9.42 -13.06
N LEU A 135 -25.85 8.50 -12.84
CA LEU A 135 -26.03 7.28 -12.05
C LEU A 135 -25.09 7.29 -10.84
N GLU A 136 -25.62 7.13 -9.64
CA GLU A 136 -24.81 6.92 -8.43
C GLU A 136 -24.92 5.45 -7.98
N LEU A 137 -23.78 4.80 -7.77
CA LEU A 137 -23.66 3.46 -7.20
C LEU A 137 -23.35 3.58 -5.70
N GLY A 138 -24.00 2.75 -4.86
CA GLY A 138 -23.78 2.73 -3.42
C GLY A 138 -24.07 4.06 -2.73
N ALA A 139 -25.19 4.69 -3.11
CA ALA A 139 -25.49 6.08 -2.78
C ALA A 139 -25.78 6.32 -1.28
N ALA A 140 -26.19 5.29 -0.52
CA ALA A 140 -26.57 5.31 0.90
C ALA A 140 -27.55 6.43 1.32
N ALA A 141 -27.03 7.64 1.51
CA ALA A 141 -27.78 8.85 1.85
C ALA A 141 -28.18 9.71 0.63
N GLY A 142 -27.45 9.59 -0.49
CA GLY A 142 -27.72 10.28 -1.74
C GLY A 142 -27.16 11.69 -1.91
N LEU A 143 -26.22 12.13 -1.06
CA LEU A 143 -25.67 13.49 -1.13
C LEU A 143 -25.17 13.87 -2.55
N PRO A 144 -24.37 13.07 -3.26
CA PRO A 144 -23.89 13.39 -4.59
C PRO A 144 -25.01 13.50 -5.62
N SER A 145 -25.96 12.56 -5.63
CA SER A 145 -27.14 12.59 -6.49
C SER A 145 -28.03 13.82 -6.26
N LEU A 146 -28.30 14.16 -5.00
CA LEU A 146 -29.09 15.34 -4.66
C LEU A 146 -28.37 16.64 -5.08
N VAL A 147 -27.05 16.72 -4.87
CA VAL A 147 -26.22 17.84 -5.34
C VAL A 147 -26.22 17.93 -6.88
N ALA A 148 -26.12 16.81 -7.60
CA ALA A 148 -26.20 16.79 -9.06
C ALA A 148 -27.54 17.32 -9.59
N ALA A 149 -28.66 16.90 -9.00
CA ALA A 149 -30.01 17.38 -9.35
C ALA A 149 -30.20 18.89 -9.07
N LEU A 150 -29.64 19.38 -7.96
CA LEU A 150 -29.64 20.81 -7.61
C LEU A 150 -28.81 21.65 -8.59
N LEU A 151 -27.64 21.15 -9.02
CA LEU A 151 -26.75 21.82 -9.98
C LEU A 151 -27.27 21.78 -11.43
N GLY A 152 -28.19 20.86 -11.72
CA GLY A 152 -29.03 20.86 -12.92
C GLY A 152 -28.90 19.64 -13.82
N ALA A 153 -28.59 18.46 -13.28
CA ALA A 153 -28.79 17.19 -13.99
C ALA A 153 -30.24 17.06 -14.51
N THR A 154 -30.41 16.40 -15.66
CA THR A 154 -31.72 16.19 -16.31
C THR A 154 -32.45 14.97 -15.76
N LYS A 155 -31.70 13.91 -15.43
CA LYS A 155 -32.18 12.75 -14.70
C LYS A 155 -31.04 12.21 -13.83
N VAL A 156 -31.37 11.77 -12.62
CA VAL A 156 -30.46 11.16 -11.67
C VAL A 156 -31.09 9.86 -11.19
N VAL A 157 -30.33 8.78 -11.17
CA VAL A 157 -30.73 7.51 -10.57
C VAL A 157 -29.72 7.20 -9.47
N MET A 158 -30.19 7.15 -8.23
CA MET A 158 -29.36 6.81 -7.07
C MET A 158 -29.65 5.39 -6.63
N THR A 159 -28.61 4.57 -6.54
CA THR A 159 -28.73 3.13 -6.33
C THR A 159 -27.95 2.63 -5.13
N ASP A 160 -28.50 1.64 -4.44
CA ASP A 160 -27.83 0.89 -3.38
C ASP A 160 -28.40 -0.53 -3.32
N PHE A 161 -27.87 -1.37 -2.45
CA PHE A 161 -28.29 -2.76 -2.27
C PHE A 161 -29.81 -2.87 -2.00
N SER A 162 -30.38 -4.01 -2.38
CA SER A 162 -31.82 -4.32 -2.35
C SER A 162 -32.43 -4.50 -0.95
N ASP A 163 -32.17 -3.57 -0.02
CA ASP A 163 -32.84 -3.45 1.28
C ASP A 163 -33.98 -2.41 1.21
N PRO A 164 -35.25 -2.82 1.35
CA PRO A 164 -36.39 -1.89 1.33
C PRO A 164 -36.31 -0.73 2.33
N ALA A 165 -35.66 -0.91 3.49
CA ALA A 165 -35.48 0.17 4.46
C ALA A 165 -34.49 1.24 3.95
N LEU A 166 -33.44 0.80 3.25
CA LEU A 166 -32.46 1.69 2.62
C LEU A 166 -33.07 2.44 1.43
N ILE A 167 -33.81 1.76 0.54
CA ILE A 167 -34.48 2.44 -0.59
C ILE A 167 -35.51 3.47 -0.08
N ALA A 168 -36.28 3.13 0.96
CA ALA A 168 -37.23 4.07 1.57
C ALA A 168 -36.53 5.28 2.23
N ASN A 169 -35.35 5.08 2.83
CA ASN A 169 -34.55 6.17 3.38
C ASN A 169 -33.96 7.07 2.29
N MET A 170 -33.52 6.50 1.17
CA MET A 170 -33.09 7.26 -0.01
C MET A 170 -34.23 8.12 -0.58
N GLN A 171 -35.44 7.56 -0.75
CA GLN A 171 -36.60 8.33 -1.19
C GLN A 171 -36.96 9.47 -0.22
N LYS A 172 -36.90 9.21 1.09
CA LYS A 172 -37.12 10.23 2.13
C LYS A 172 -36.14 11.42 2.02
N ASN A 173 -34.91 11.18 1.58
CA ASN A 173 -33.93 12.24 1.33
C ASN A 173 -34.22 13.03 0.03
N ILE A 174 -34.71 12.36 -1.02
CA ILE A 174 -35.24 13.02 -2.23
C ILE A 174 -36.40 13.95 -1.85
N ASP A 175 -37.39 13.45 -1.10
CA ASP A 175 -38.58 14.20 -0.70
C ASP A 175 -38.24 15.41 0.18
N ALA A 176 -37.29 15.26 1.12
CA ALA A 176 -36.80 16.35 1.98
C ALA A 176 -36.02 17.42 1.19
N CYS A 177 -35.23 16.99 0.20
CA CYS A 177 -34.53 17.90 -0.71
C CYS A 177 -35.51 18.67 -1.60
N ASP A 178 -36.53 18.00 -2.14
CA ASP A 178 -37.59 18.63 -2.95
C ASP A 178 -38.40 19.65 -2.17
N ALA A 179 -38.84 19.29 -0.95
CA ALA A 179 -39.62 20.19 -0.09
C ALA A 179 -38.88 21.49 0.29
N THR A 180 -37.54 21.51 0.17
CA THR A 180 -36.67 22.67 0.42
C THR A 180 -36.11 23.30 -0.87
N THR A 181 -36.66 22.98 -2.04
CA THR A 181 -36.17 23.41 -3.35
C THR A 181 -37.30 24.01 -4.20
N ALA A 182 -37.00 25.10 -4.91
CA ALA A 182 -37.95 25.78 -5.79
C ALA A 182 -37.60 25.55 -7.29
N PRO A 183 -38.58 25.28 -8.16
CA PRO A 183 -39.97 24.94 -7.84
C PRO A 183 -40.07 23.56 -7.18
N ARG A 184 -41.06 23.38 -6.30
CA ARG A 184 -41.35 22.09 -5.66
C ARG A 184 -41.82 21.06 -6.70
N GLY A 185 -41.48 19.80 -6.50
CA GLY A 185 -41.64 18.71 -7.48
C GLY A 185 -40.47 18.58 -8.47
N ARG A 186 -39.53 19.54 -8.50
CA ARG A 186 -38.36 19.48 -9.41
C ARG A 186 -37.42 18.33 -9.06
N ILE A 187 -37.09 18.15 -7.79
CA ILE A 187 -36.11 17.14 -7.36
C ILE A 187 -36.77 15.76 -7.38
N GLY A 188 -38.03 15.66 -6.93
CA GLY A 188 -38.81 14.43 -7.01
C GLY A 188 -39.13 13.95 -8.43
N ALA A 189 -39.08 14.82 -9.45
CA ALA A 189 -39.15 14.42 -10.86
C ALA A 189 -37.78 14.08 -11.47
N ALA A 190 -36.70 14.68 -10.94
CA ALA A 190 -35.35 14.53 -11.47
C ALA A 190 -34.58 13.34 -10.88
N VAL A 191 -34.89 12.89 -9.66
CA VAL A 191 -34.15 11.84 -8.94
C VAL A 191 -35.05 10.63 -8.66
N ASP A 192 -34.62 9.44 -9.05
CA ASP A 192 -35.22 8.16 -8.60
C ASP A 192 -34.26 7.45 -7.64
N ALA A 193 -34.80 6.84 -6.57
CA ALA A 193 -34.07 5.86 -5.76
C ALA A 193 -34.43 4.44 -6.22
N ALA A 194 -33.42 3.61 -6.54
CA ALA A 194 -33.63 2.27 -7.08
C ALA A 194 -32.74 1.20 -6.39
N PRO A 195 -33.26 -0.01 -6.10
CA PRO A 195 -32.44 -1.12 -5.66
C PRO A 195 -31.59 -1.66 -6.81
N PHE A 196 -30.29 -1.87 -6.56
CA PHE A 196 -29.38 -2.45 -7.54
C PHE A 196 -28.26 -3.24 -6.85
N ILE A 197 -27.88 -4.38 -7.45
CA ILE A 197 -26.73 -5.18 -7.05
C ILE A 197 -25.71 -5.09 -8.19
N TRP A 198 -24.48 -4.66 -7.88
CA TRP A 198 -23.46 -4.46 -8.91
C TRP A 198 -23.21 -5.74 -9.70
N GLY A 199 -23.14 -5.61 -11.03
CA GLY A 199 -22.98 -6.72 -11.95
C GLY A 199 -24.25 -7.49 -12.32
N GLU A 200 -25.42 -7.20 -11.73
CA GLU A 200 -26.72 -7.73 -12.21
C GLU A 200 -27.21 -6.99 -13.47
N ASP A 201 -28.38 -7.39 -13.99
CA ASP A 201 -29.05 -6.76 -15.12
C ASP A 201 -29.30 -5.26 -14.91
N VAL A 202 -28.88 -4.45 -15.89
CA VAL A 202 -28.94 -2.98 -15.86
C VAL A 202 -30.18 -2.41 -16.52
N GLU A 203 -30.94 -3.18 -17.31
CA GLU A 203 -32.12 -2.68 -18.02
C GLU A 203 -33.16 -1.97 -17.10
N PRO A 204 -33.42 -2.42 -15.85
CA PRO A 204 -34.26 -1.68 -14.92
C PRO A 204 -33.77 -0.26 -14.59
N LEU A 205 -32.45 0.00 -14.67
CA LEU A 205 -31.86 1.34 -14.51
C LEU A 205 -31.96 2.15 -15.80
N LEU A 206 -31.70 1.52 -16.96
CA LEU A 206 -31.76 2.19 -18.26
C LEU A 206 -33.20 2.58 -18.62
N ALA A 207 -34.20 1.82 -18.16
CA ALA A 207 -35.62 2.12 -18.30
C ALA A 207 -36.05 3.45 -17.63
N LEU A 208 -35.31 3.94 -16.62
CA LEU A 208 -35.58 5.21 -15.94
C LEU A 208 -35.11 6.44 -16.74
N LEU A 209 -34.30 6.24 -17.79
CA LEU A 209 -33.76 7.33 -18.60
C LEU A 209 -34.77 7.86 -19.64
N PRO A 210 -35.02 9.18 -19.70
CA PRO A 210 -36.04 9.75 -20.57
C PRO A 210 -35.61 9.81 -22.05
N GLY A 211 -36.53 9.43 -22.95
CA GLY A 211 -36.61 9.97 -24.31
C GLY A 211 -35.71 9.39 -25.40
N ALA A 212 -34.72 8.55 -25.08
CA ALA A 212 -33.91 7.86 -26.08
C ALA A 212 -34.56 6.52 -26.54
N PRO A 213 -34.20 6.00 -27.74
CA PRO A 213 -34.41 4.59 -28.09
C PRO A 213 -33.77 3.68 -27.04
N GLU A 214 -34.37 2.50 -26.84
CA GLU A 214 -33.97 1.50 -25.84
C GLU A 214 -32.47 1.18 -25.93
N GLU A 215 -32.02 0.85 -27.15
CA GLU A 215 -30.62 0.58 -27.55
C GLU A 215 -29.60 1.71 -27.28
N GLN A 216 -30.03 2.88 -26.80
CA GLN A 216 -29.18 4.07 -26.63
C GLN A 216 -29.38 4.80 -25.28
N ARG A 217 -30.15 4.23 -24.35
CA ARG A 217 -30.32 4.78 -22.99
C ARG A 217 -29.10 4.47 -22.13
N LEU A 218 -28.14 5.40 -22.07
CA LEU A 218 -26.94 5.28 -21.24
C LEU A 218 -26.68 6.59 -20.49
N PHE A 219 -25.99 6.50 -19.35
CA PHE A 219 -25.70 7.63 -18.48
C PHE A 219 -24.45 8.40 -18.94
N ASP A 220 -24.52 9.74 -18.92
CA ASP A 220 -23.40 10.64 -19.23
C ASP A 220 -22.36 10.68 -18.10
N VAL A 221 -22.81 10.52 -16.86
CA VAL A 221 -22.02 10.65 -15.64
C VAL A 221 -22.33 9.51 -14.68
N LEU A 222 -21.31 8.83 -14.18
CA LEU A 222 -21.39 7.85 -13.10
C LEU A 222 -20.65 8.40 -11.87
N ILE A 223 -21.16 8.11 -10.69
CA ILE A 223 -20.57 8.48 -9.40
C ILE A 223 -20.32 7.20 -8.58
N LEU A 224 -19.08 7.04 -8.13
CA LEU A 224 -18.68 6.02 -7.16
C LEU A 224 -17.96 6.73 -6.01
N ALA A 225 -18.58 6.75 -4.83
CA ALA A 225 -18.04 7.39 -3.62
C ALA A 225 -17.69 6.31 -2.58
N ASP A 226 -16.41 6.24 -2.20
CA ASP A 226 -15.87 5.30 -1.19
C ASP A 226 -16.25 3.82 -1.40
N LEU A 227 -16.41 3.35 -2.66
CA LEU A 227 -16.81 1.94 -2.92
C LEU A 227 -15.66 0.94 -3.09
N VAL A 228 -14.48 1.40 -3.52
CA VAL A 228 -13.41 0.50 -4.00
C VAL A 228 -12.84 -0.43 -2.91
N PHE A 229 -13.13 -0.18 -1.63
CA PHE A 229 -12.76 -1.07 -0.53
C PHE A 229 -13.45 -2.45 -0.60
N ARG A 230 -14.51 -2.60 -1.40
CA ARG A 230 -15.23 -3.85 -1.66
C ARG A 230 -14.53 -4.67 -2.77
N HIS A 231 -13.27 -5.06 -2.56
CA HIS A 231 -12.38 -5.72 -3.55
C HIS A 231 -13.02 -6.84 -4.38
N LYS A 232 -13.78 -7.74 -3.73
CA LYS A 232 -14.49 -8.86 -4.40
C LYS A 232 -15.55 -8.41 -5.42
N GLN A 233 -15.92 -7.13 -5.44
CA GLN A 233 -16.94 -6.55 -6.32
C GLN A 233 -16.34 -5.69 -7.44
N HIS A 234 -15.02 -5.61 -7.59
CA HIS A 234 -14.37 -4.77 -8.61
C HIS A 234 -14.83 -5.09 -10.03
N GLY A 235 -14.79 -6.36 -10.43
CA GLY A 235 -15.28 -6.81 -11.73
C GLY A 235 -16.78 -6.50 -11.94
N ASN A 236 -17.59 -6.61 -10.89
CA ASN A 236 -19.03 -6.31 -10.94
C ASN A 236 -19.32 -4.81 -11.09
N MET A 237 -18.61 -3.94 -10.35
CA MET A 237 -18.70 -2.49 -10.51
C MET A 237 -18.19 -2.04 -11.89
N VAL A 238 -17.10 -2.63 -12.39
CA VAL A 238 -16.56 -2.34 -13.73
C VAL A 238 -17.50 -2.85 -14.83
N LYS A 239 -18.15 -4.00 -14.66
CA LYS A 239 -19.23 -4.48 -15.54
C LYS A 239 -20.37 -3.45 -15.59
N THR A 240 -20.92 -3.05 -14.44
CA THR A 240 -21.96 -2.01 -14.37
C THR A 240 -21.53 -0.70 -15.04
N ILE A 241 -20.31 -0.20 -14.80
CA ILE A 241 -19.79 1.01 -15.46
C ILE A 241 -19.77 0.82 -16.99
N LYS A 242 -19.29 -0.32 -17.47
CA LYS A 242 -19.19 -0.63 -18.91
C LYS A 242 -20.56 -0.77 -19.58
N GLU A 243 -21.56 -1.28 -18.87
CA GLU A 243 -22.90 -1.50 -19.42
C GLU A 243 -23.80 -0.26 -19.33
N THR A 244 -23.63 0.59 -18.31
CA THR A 244 -24.48 1.78 -18.11
C THR A 244 -23.91 3.09 -18.66
N MET A 245 -22.60 3.23 -18.90
CA MET A 245 -21.98 4.52 -19.27
C MET A 245 -21.99 4.79 -20.78
N GLY A 246 -22.40 5.99 -21.19
CA GLY A 246 -22.45 6.43 -22.58
C GLY A 246 -21.08 6.53 -23.28
N LYS A 247 -21.10 6.59 -24.62
CA LYS A 247 -19.88 6.92 -25.41
C LYS A 247 -19.51 8.38 -25.17
N GLY A 248 -18.30 8.64 -24.64
CA GLY A 248 -17.90 9.96 -24.14
C GLY A 248 -18.41 10.29 -22.73
N GLY A 249 -19.12 9.36 -22.07
CA GLY A 249 -19.47 9.47 -20.66
C GLY A 249 -18.27 9.34 -19.74
N VAL A 250 -18.48 9.69 -18.46
CA VAL A 250 -17.45 9.70 -17.41
C VAL A 250 -17.93 9.01 -16.14
N ALA A 251 -17.12 8.11 -15.57
CA ALA A 251 -17.25 7.74 -14.16
C ALA A 251 -16.27 8.56 -13.31
N TYR A 252 -16.80 9.23 -12.29
CA TYR A 252 -16.04 9.92 -11.24
C TYR A 252 -15.91 8.98 -10.04
N VAL A 253 -14.69 8.54 -9.76
CA VAL A 253 -14.39 7.62 -8.65
C VAL A 253 -13.60 8.36 -7.58
N PHE A 254 -14.23 8.57 -6.43
CA PHE A 254 -13.61 9.17 -5.25
C PHE A 254 -13.50 8.11 -4.16
N PHE A 255 -12.32 7.99 -3.53
CA PHE A 255 -12.19 7.11 -2.38
C PHE A 255 -11.12 7.57 -1.37
N THR A 256 -11.41 7.31 -0.12
CA THR A 256 -10.47 7.28 0.99
C THR A 256 -10.02 5.84 1.18
N SER A 257 -8.71 5.57 1.28
CA SER A 257 -8.26 4.25 1.72
C SER A 257 -8.32 4.19 3.25
N TYR A 258 -9.49 3.84 3.77
CA TYR A 258 -9.73 3.56 5.20
C TYR A 258 -8.86 2.40 5.75
N ARG A 259 -8.16 1.68 4.86
CA ARG A 259 -7.28 0.56 5.21
C ARG A 259 -5.98 0.65 4.39
N PRO A 260 -5.02 1.53 4.75
CA PRO A 260 -3.84 1.83 3.92
C PRO A 260 -3.03 0.60 3.51
N TRP A 261 -2.95 -0.42 4.36
CA TRP A 261 -2.32 -1.72 4.08
C TRP A 261 -3.08 -2.59 3.04
N LYS A 262 -4.18 -2.07 2.48
CA LYS A 262 -4.91 -2.62 1.34
C LYS A 262 -4.99 -1.61 0.18
N ARG A 263 -4.17 -0.56 0.17
CA ARG A 263 -4.08 0.42 -0.93
C ARG A 263 -3.98 -0.26 -2.29
N ASP A 264 -3.14 -1.27 -2.42
CA ASP A 264 -2.90 -1.93 -3.71
C ASP A 264 -4.13 -2.74 -4.16
N LEU A 265 -4.86 -3.33 -3.19
CA LEU A 265 -6.16 -3.97 -3.44
C LEU A 265 -7.25 -2.96 -3.76
N ASP A 266 -7.25 -1.76 -3.16
CA ASP A 266 -8.16 -0.67 -3.53
C ASP A 266 -7.86 -0.16 -4.96
N MET A 267 -6.57 -0.01 -5.29
CA MET A 267 -6.06 0.47 -6.58
C MET A 267 -6.29 -0.51 -7.74
N ALA A 268 -6.28 -1.82 -7.48
CA ALA A 268 -6.54 -2.86 -8.50
C ALA A 268 -7.88 -2.68 -9.24
N PHE A 269 -8.83 -1.94 -8.65
CA PHE A 269 -10.07 -1.52 -9.32
C PHE A 269 -9.80 -0.84 -10.68
N PHE A 270 -8.76 0.00 -10.72
CA PHE A 270 -8.39 0.77 -11.90
C PHE A 270 -7.71 -0.08 -12.98
N ASP A 271 -7.07 -1.19 -12.59
CA ASP A 271 -6.48 -2.15 -13.52
C ASP A 271 -7.55 -3.06 -14.12
N VAL A 272 -8.49 -3.57 -13.31
CA VAL A 272 -9.71 -4.26 -13.80
C VAL A 272 -10.51 -3.35 -14.76
N ALA A 273 -10.58 -2.05 -14.50
CA ALA A 273 -11.20 -1.09 -15.42
C ALA A 273 -10.43 -0.91 -16.74
N ARG A 274 -9.08 -0.89 -16.72
CA ARG A 274 -8.23 -0.86 -17.92
C ARG A 274 -8.37 -2.12 -18.75
N GLU A 275 -8.31 -3.29 -18.11
CA GLU A 275 -8.51 -4.61 -18.73
C GLU A 275 -9.88 -4.75 -19.39
N ALA A 276 -10.92 -4.19 -18.76
CA ALA A 276 -12.26 -4.12 -19.35
C ALA A 276 -12.39 -3.16 -20.56
N GLY A 277 -11.31 -2.44 -20.92
CA GLY A 277 -11.24 -1.53 -22.07
C GLY A 277 -11.63 -0.07 -21.78
N LEU A 278 -11.57 0.36 -20.51
CA LEU A 278 -11.88 1.73 -20.12
C LEU A 278 -10.61 2.57 -19.95
N ALA A 279 -10.63 3.82 -20.39
CA ALA A 279 -9.50 4.74 -20.23
C ALA A 279 -9.54 5.36 -18.83
N VAL A 280 -8.53 5.05 -17.99
CA VAL A 280 -8.47 5.48 -16.58
C VAL A 280 -7.35 6.48 -16.32
N THR A 281 -7.71 7.66 -15.82
CA THR A 281 -6.80 8.78 -15.51
C THR A 281 -6.93 9.17 -14.03
N ARG A 282 -5.81 9.17 -13.27
CA ARG A 282 -5.76 9.82 -11.93
C ARG A 282 -5.74 11.33 -12.13
N VAL A 283 -6.58 12.08 -11.41
CA VAL A 283 -6.70 13.54 -11.56
C VAL A 283 -6.09 14.28 -10.39
N GLU A 284 -6.28 13.82 -9.16
CA GLU A 284 -5.81 14.47 -7.93
C GLU A 284 -5.34 13.40 -6.91
N GLU A 285 -4.66 13.82 -5.84
CA GLU A 285 -4.30 13.00 -4.66
C GLU A 285 -3.99 13.98 -3.52
N THR A 286 -4.70 13.89 -2.40
CA THR A 286 -4.74 14.96 -1.38
C THR A 286 -4.66 14.36 0.02
N MET A 287 -3.79 14.91 0.89
CA MET A 287 -3.67 14.48 2.28
C MET A 287 -4.55 15.33 3.20
N LEU A 288 -5.26 14.69 4.13
CA LEU A 288 -6.02 15.34 5.19
C LEU A 288 -5.16 15.48 6.45
N GLU A 289 -5.22 16.65 7.11
CA GLU A 289 -4.42 16.97 8.30
C GLU A 289 -4.95 16.35 9.62
N LYS A 290 -5.98 15.50 9.56
CA LYS A 290 -6.63 14.86 10.72
C LYS A 290 -7.26 13.52 10.35
N PRO A 291 -7.38 12.58 11.31
CA PRO A 291 -8.30 11.44 11.22
C PRO A 291 -9.75 11.89 11.00
N MET A 292 -10.55 11.01 10.40
CA MET A 292 -11.86 11.37 9.87
C MET A 292 -12.98 11.38 10.92
N PHE A 293 -12.86 10.54 11.95
CA PHE A 293 -13.84 10.40 13.04
C PHE A 293 -13.14 10.21 14.39
N ASP A 294 -13.76 10.68 15.47
CA ASP A 294 -13.41 10.25 16.83
C ASP A 294 -13.89 8.80 17.02
N ASN A 295 -12.96 7.84 17.04
CA ASN A 295 -13.19 6.38 17.06
C ASN A 295 -13.66 5.76 15.72
N ASP A 296 -13.00 6.12 14.62
CA ASP A 296 -13.05 5.41 13.32
C ASP A 296 -12.79 3.88 13.52
N PRO A 297 -13.59 2.94 12.99
CA PRO A 297 -13.45 1.51 13.24
C PRO A 297 -12.21 0.87 12.57
N GLY A 298 -11.12 0.85 13.34
CA GLY A 298 -9.86 0.20 13.05
C GLY A 298 -8.92 0.35 14.25
N ASP A 299 -7.78 -0.34 14.25
CA ASP A 299 -6.74 -0.04 15.23
C ASP A 299 -6.20 1.37 14.95
N VAL A 300 -6.25 2.24 15.95
CA VAL A 300 -5.89 3.66 15.80
C VAL A 300 -4.38 3.84 15.56
N ASP A 301 -3.52 2.88 15.89
CA ASP A 301 -2.11 2.89 15.48
C ASP A 301 -1.93 2.39 14.03
N ILE A 302 -2.84 1.55 13.52
CA ILE A 302 -2.89 1.13 12.11
C ILE A 302 -3.57 2.22 11.22
N GLN A 303 -4.44 3.06 11.77
CA GLN A 303 -4.96 4.26 11.10
C GLN A 303 -3.91 5.39 11.05
N LYS A 304 -3.02 5.49 12.05
CA LYS A 304 -1.88 6.41 12.03
C LYS A 304 -0.83 6.04 10.97
N THR A 305 -0.81 4.79 10.50
CA THR A 305 0.11 4.33 9.45
C THR A 305 -0.46 4.48 8.03
N THR A 306 -0.90 5.69 7.67
CA THR A 306 -0.66 6.22 6.31
C THR A 306 0.76 6.78 6.19
N SER A 307 1.73 6.09 6.79
CA SER A 307 3.12 6.26 6.39
C SER A 307 3.28 5.64 5.00
N SER A 308 4.05 6.27 4.13
CA SER A 308 4.74 5.50 3.09
C SER A 308 5.71 4.55 3.79
N TYR A 309 6.15 3.47 3.13
CA TYR A 309 7.18 2.59 3.69
C TYR A 309 8.42 3.37 4.17
N LEU A 310 8.73 4.50 3.51
CA LEU A 310 9.75 5.46 3.92
C LEU A 310 9.43 6.14 5.25
N ALA A 311 8.20 6.64 5.47
CA ALA A 311 7.85 7.33 6.71
C ALA A 311 7.81 6.39 7.94
N ASP A 312 7.53 5.09 7.75
CA ASP A 312 7.73 4.07 8.80
C ASP A 312 9.23 3.83 9.05
N LEU A 313 10.03 3.69 7.98
CA LEU A 313 11.49 3.59 8.06
C LEU A 313 12.15 4.83 8.71
N GLU A 314 11.61 6.02 8.49
CA GLU A 314 12.06 7.28 9.10
C GLU A 314 11.67 7.38 10.58
N ARG A 315 10.46 6.93 10.94
CA ARG A 315 9.95 6.97 12.32
C ARG A 315 10.61 5.91 13.21
N ASP A 316 10.52 4.65 12.81
CA ASP A 316 10.88 3.51 13.66
C ASP A 316 12.24 2.92 13.30
N GLY A 317 12.76 3.20 12.10
CA GLY A 317 14.02 2.64 11.59
C GLY A 317 13.85 1.30 10.88
N PHE A 318 12.63 0.78 10.80
CA PHE A 318 12.25 -0.43 10.07
C PHE A 318 10.79 -0.36 9.64
N VAL A 319 10.41 -1.20 8.69
CA VAL A 319 9.03 -1.40 8.24
C VAL A 319 8.83 -2.86 7.80
N VAL A 320 7.64 -3.42 8.08
CA VAL A 320 7.31 -4.81 7.75
C VAL A 320 6.18 -4.84 6.72
N VAL A 321 6.44 -5.43 5.54
CA VAL A 321 5.42 -5.71 4.53
C VAL A 321 4.99 -7.17 4.68
N LYS A 322 3.67 -7.38 4.81
CA LYS A 322 3.08 -8.71 5.07
C LYS A 322 2.81 -9.46 3.77
N SER A 323 3.16 -10.74 3.72
CA SER A 323 2.89 -11.64 2.57
C SER A 323 3.27 -11.07 1.19
N ILE A 324 4.51 -10.61 1.01
CA ILE A 324 4.98 -9.89 -0.19
C ILE A 324 4.96 -10.71 -1.50
N VAL A 325 4.83 -12.04 -1.43
CA VAL A 325 4.72 -12.91 -2.60
C VAL A 325 3.56 -13.90 -2.48
N SER A 326 3.09 -14.43 -3.61
CA SER A 326 2.04 -15.46 -3.63
C SER A 326 2.47 -16.74 -2.88
N PRO A 327 1.52 -17.53 -2.32
CA PRO A 327 1.84 -18.79 -1.65
C PRO A 327 2.61 -19.79 -2.54
N GLU A 328 2.37 -19.77 -3.85
CA GLU A 328 3.11 -20.60 -4.82
C GLU A 328 4.56 -20.12 -4.99
N LYS A 329 4.79 -18.81 -5.15
CA LYS A 329 6.14 -18.22 -5.24
C LYS A 329 6.91 -18.48 -3.93
N LEU A 330 6.26 -18.35 -2.78
CA LEU A 330 6.81 -18.74 -1.46
C LEU A 330 7.17 -20.25 -1.41
N GLN A 331 6.33 -21.14 -1.94
CA GLN A 331 6.62 -22.59 -1.98
C GLN A 331 7.80 -22.92 -2.92
N ARG A 332 7.88 -22.27 -4.09
CA ARG A 332 9.03 -22.38 -5.02
C ARG A 332 10.33 -21.94 -4.32
N LEU A 333 10.30 -20.80 -3.63
CA LEU A 333 11.43 -20.24 -2.88
C LEU A 333 11.88 -21.16 -1.73
N ARG A 334 10.95 -21.69 -0.93
CA ARG A 334 11.24 -22.71 0.09
C ARG A 334 11.94 -23.93 -0.51
N ALA A 335 11.42 -24.47 -1.61
CA ALA A 335 11.97 -25.65 -2.28
C ALA A 335 13.35 -25.41 -2.92
N ALA A 336 13.69 -24.17 -3.29
CA ALA A 336 15.04 -23.78 -3.68
C ALA A 336 15.95 -23.64 -2.44
N ALA A 337 15.50 -22.93 -1.42
CA ALA A 337 16.24 -22.65 -0.19
C ALA A 337 16.71 -23.91 0.54
N THR A 338 15.82 -24.90 0.74
CA THR A 338 16.19 -26.18 1.38
C THR A 338 17.26 -26.94 0.59
N LYS A 339 17.30 -26.83 -0.75
CA LYS A 339 18.36 -27.44 -1.57
C LYS A 339 19.68 -26.71 -1.40
N VAL A 340 19.66 -25.37 -1.40
CA VAL A 340 20.85 -24.53 -1.20
C VAL A 340 21.45 -24.71 0.19
N GLU A 341 20.62 -24.78 1.23
CA GLU A 341 21.07 -25.09 2.60
C GLU A 341 21.72 -26.48 2.66
N ALA A 342 21.07 -27.51 2.09
CA ALA A 342 21.62 -28.85 2.07
C ALA A 342 22.95 -28.95 1.29
N LEU A 343 23.11 -28.18 0.20
CA LEU A 343 24.37 -28.07 -0.54
C LEU A 343 25.47 -27.42 0.32
N ALA A 344 25.16 -26.32 1.01
CA ALA A 344 26.08 -25.62 1.91
C ALA A 344 26.52 -26.51 3.09
N ARG A 345 25.58 -27.21 3.75
CA ARG A 345 25.89 -28.13 4.87
C ARG A 345 26.73 -29.34 4.45
N ARG A 346 26.68 -29.77 3.19
CA ARG A 346 27.57 -30.83 2.65
C ARG A 346 28.93 -30.31 2.16
N GLY A 347 29.16 -29.00 2.18
CA GLY A 347 30.37 -28.38 1.65
C GLY A 347 30.42 -28.28 0.12
N GLU A 348 29.34 -28.63 -0.58
CA GLU A 348 29.22 -28.52 -2.04
C GLU A 348 29.03 -27.05 -2.49
N TRP A 349 28.75 -26.13 -1.56
CA TRP A 349 28.81 -24.69 -1.78
C TRP A 349 29.76 -24.03 -0.77
N PRO A 350 30.90 -23.45 -1.18
CA PRO A 350 31.92 -22.94 -0.25
C PRO A 350 31.59 -21.55 0.32
N HIS A 351 30.62 -20.83 -0.25
CA HIS A 351 30.29 -19.46 0.13
C HIS A 351 29.28 -19.45 1.30
N ILE A 352 29.74 -19.76 2.50
CA ILE A 352 28.94 -19.83 3.73
C ILE A 352 29.21 -18.67 4.69
N ARG A 353 28.41 -18.58 5.77
CA ARG A 353 28.70 -17.78 6.98
C ARG A 353 28.82 -18.72 8.18
N THR A 354 30.00 -18.74 8.78
CA THR A 354 30.41 -19.65 9.87
C THR A 354 29.93 -19.14 11.23
N VAL A 355 29.39 -20.02 12.08
CA VAL A 355 28.96 -19.70 13.45
C VAL A 355 30.15 -19.19 14.28
N GLY A 356 29.88 -18.23 15.16
CA GLY A 356 30.91 -17.54 15.94
C GLY A 356 31.61 -16.38 15.21
N LYS A 357 31.34 -16.16 13.91
CA LYS A 357 31.88 -15.00 13.17
C LYS A 357 30.80 -14.15 12.49
N GLN A 358 30.66 -12.91 12.95
CA GLN A 358 29.64 -11.95 12.50
C GLN A 358 29.93 -11.31 11.13
N PHE A 359 31.20 -11.02 10.81
CA PHE A 359 31.59 -10.22 9.63
C PHE A 359 32.54 -10.97 8.67
N PRO A 360 32.62 -10.57 7.39
CA PRO A 360 33.58 -11.12 6.45
C PRO A 360 35.05 -10.78 6.83
N PRO A 361 36.04 -11.49 6.27
CA PRO A 361 35.90 -12.68 5.43
C PRO A 361 35.58 -13.93 6.26
N TRP A 362 34.56 -14.68 5.84
CA TRP A 362 34.29 -16.02 6.37
C TRP A 362 35.15 -17.04 5.64
N GLN A 363 35.70 -18.01 6.37
CA GLN A 363 36.38 -19.18 5.83
C GLN A 363 35.48 -20.40 5.98
N TRP A 364 35.63 -21.37 5.09
CA TRP A 364 34.87 -22.62 5.15
C TRP A 364 35.42 -23.46 6.31
N GLU A 365 34.65 -23.54 7.39
CA GLU A 365 34.97 -24.26 8.63
C GLU A 365 33.68 -24.97 9.11
N PRO A 366 33.22 -26.04 8.41
CA PRO A 366 31.93 -26.68 8.67
C PRO A 366 31.84 -27.29 10.07
N GLU A 367 32.97 -27.56 10.72
CA GLU A 367 33.06 -28.10 12.08
C GLU A 367 32.50 -27.14 13.14
N LYS A 368 32.38 -25.84 12.81
CA LYS A 368 31.74 -24.82 13.64
C LYS A 368 30.24 -24.68 13.38
N GLY A 369 29.73 -25.23 12.28
CA GLY A 369 28.37 -25.01 11.80
C GLY A 369 28.16 -23.69 11.03
N ILE A 370 27.00 -23.57 10.40
CA ILE A 370 26.65 -22.44 9.50
C ILE A 370 25.40 -21.69 9.97
N TRP A 371 25.38 -20.36 9.81
CA TRP A 371 24.20 -19.51 10.03
C TRP A 371 23.76 -18.75 8.78
N GLY A 372 24.43 -18.96 7.63
CA GLY A 372 24.03 -18.39 6.36
C GLY A 372 24.80 -18.93 5.15
N VAL A 373 24.26 -18.61 3.98
CA VAL A 373 24.78 -18.97 2.65
C VAL A 373 24.82 -17.70 1.80
N GLN A 374 25.86 -17.54 0.98
CA GLN A 374 26.10 -16.31 0.21
C GLN A 374 25.98 -16.53 -1.31
N HIS A 375 25.73 -15.42 -2.02
CA HIS A 375 25.69 -15.33 -3.48
C HIS A 375 24.56 -16.14 -4.13
N LEU A 376 23.30 -15.91 -3.72
CA LEU A 376 22.14 -16.67 -4.21
C LEU A 376 21.90 -16.54 -5.72
N MET A 377 22.33 -15.44 -6.34
CA MET A 377 22.21 -15.21 -7.79
C MET A 377 23.42 -15.72 -8.60
N ASN A 378 24.37 -16.43 -7.99
CA ASN A 378 25.54 -16.94 -8.70
C ASN A 378 25.15 -18.13 -9.60
N PRO A 379 25.44 -18.10 -10.92
CA PRO A 379 25.09 -19.18 -11.85
C PRO A 379 25.59 -20.58 -11.47
N GLY A 380 26.65 -20.67 -10.67
CA GLY A 380 27.16 -21.94 -10.14
C GLY A 380 26.27 -22.58 -9.07
N LEU A 381 25.28 -21.86 -8.52
CA LEU A 381 24.38 -22.36 -7.50
C LEU A 381 23.10 -22.96 -8.14
N PRO A 382 22.76 -24.24 -7.87
CA PRO A 382 21.48 -24.80 -8.29
C PRO A 382 20.29 -24.06 -7.66
N GLY A 383 19.37 -23.55 -8.50
CA GLY A 383 18.22 -22.77 -8.05
C GLY A 383 18.43 -21.25 -8.00
N HIS A 384 19.57 -20.73 -8.49
CA HIS A 384 19.84 -19.28 -8.55
C HIS A 384 18.81 -18.49 -9.37
N ASP A 385 18.16 -19.14 -10.34
CA ASP A 385 17.08 -18.61 -11.15
C ASP A 385 15.91 -18.11 -10.30
N VAL A 386 15.43 -18.90 -9.34
CA VAL A 386 14.30 -18.56 -8.46
C VAL A 386 14.64 -17.38 -7.52
N PHE A 387 15.90 -17.28 -7.09
CA PHE A 387 16.37 -16.15 -6.29
C PHE A 387 16.59 -14.89 -7.14
N THR A 388 17.00 -15.03 -8.39
CA THR A 388 17.18 -13.94 -9.34
C THR A 388 15.84 -13.35 -9.77
N GLU A 389 14.84 -14.22 -10.01
CA GLU A 389 13.43 -13.83 -10.22
C GLU A 389 12.94 -12.94 -9.07
N LEU A 390 13.06 -13.39 -7.83
CA LEU A 390 12.64 -12.61 -6.65
C LEU A 390 13.41 -11.30 -6.46
N TYR A 391 14.73 -11.28 -6.65
CA TYR A 391 15.54 -10.09 -6.39
C TYR A 391 15.24 -8.94 -7.38
N PHE A 392 14.82 -9.28 -8.60
CA PHE A 392 14.53 -8.30 -9.65
C PHE A 392 13.02 -8.05 -9.88
N SER A 393 12.13 -8.69 -9.14
CA SER A 393 10.68 -8.56 -9.34
C SER A 393 10.09 -7.27 -8.75
N ASP A 394 8.97 -6.84 -9.32
CA ASP A 394 8.32 -5.58 -8.92
C ASP A 394 7.87 -5.60 -7.46
N GLU A 395 7.42 -6.75 -6.91
CA GLU A 395 6.96 -6.80 -5.50
C GLU A 395 8.03 -6.32 -4.52
N VAL A 396 9.31 -6.65 -4.75
CA VAL A 396 10.43 -6.22 -3.90
C VAL A 396 10.91 -4.83 -4.29
N LEU A 397 11.07 -4.56 -5.59
CA LEU A 397 11.75 -3.35 -6.05
C LEU A 397 10.87 -2.09 -6.04
N ASP A 398 9.54 -2.21 -6.07
CA ASP A 398 8.65 -1.05 -5.87
C ASP A 398 8.70 -0.55 -4.41
N ILE A 399 8.87 -1.45 -3.44
CA ILE A 399 9.14 -1.06 -2.05
C ILE A 399 10.49 -0.36 -1.96
N VAL A 400 11.55 -0.91 -2.57
CA VAL A 400 12.88 -0.29 -2.59
C VAL A 400 12.83 1.12 -3.20
N LYS A 401 12.12 1.31 -4.32
CA LYS A 401 11.95 2.63 -4.95
C LYS A 401 11.19 3.60 -4.05
N ALA A 402 10.15 3.15 -3.36
CA ALA A 402 9.43 3.96 -2.37
C ALA A 402 10.30 4.34 -1.15
N LEU A 403 11.21 3.46 -0.72
CA LEU A 403 12.17 3.71 0.38
C LEU A 403 13.32 4.63 -0.02
N LEU A 404 13.75 4.62 -1.29
CA LEU A 404 14.89 5.39 -1.79
C LEU A 404 14.48 6.65 -2.59
N GLN A 405 13.19 6.85 -2.81
CA GLN A 405 12.60 7.95 -3.60
C GLN A 405 13.20 8.07 -5.01
N CYS A 406 13.35 6.93 -5.69
CA CYS A 406 14.08 6.81 -6.96
C CYS A 406 13.37 5.89 -7.96
N ASP A 407 13.80 5.91 -9.22
CA ASP A 407 13.27 5.05 -10.29
C ASP A 407 14.18 3.84 -10.62
N ASP A 408 13.68 2.92 -11.45
CA ASP A 408 14.43 1.78 -12.02
C ASP A 408 15.77 2.19 -12.67
N ASP A 409 15.88 3.45 -13.11
CA ASP A 409 17.08 4.00 -13.73
C ASP A 409 18.18 4.48 -12.75
N GLU A 410 17.90 4.45 -11.45
CA GLU A 410 18.81 4.83 -10.37
C GLU A 410 19.18 3.66 -9.43
N LEU A 411 18.46 2.53 -9.52
CA LEU A 411 18.76 1.31 -8.79
C LEU A 411 20.08 0.66 -9.22
N VAL A 412 20.79 0.07 -8.26
CA VAL A 412 22.08 -0.65 -8.41
C VAL A 412 21.95 -2.05 -7.80
N MET A 413 22.44 -3.06 -8.51
CA MET A 413 22.51 -4.44 -8.01
C MET A 413 23.55 -4.55 -6.88
N GLU A 414 23.29 -5.33 -5.83
CA GLU A 414 24.22 -5.50 -4.72
C GLU A 414 24.23 -6.94 -4.16
N LEU A 415 23.84 -7.14 -2.90
CA LEU A 415 24.00 -8.37 -2.15
C LEU A 415 22.68 -9.15 -2.09
N PHE A 416 22.73 -10.46 -2.36
CA PHE A 416 21.63 -11.36 -2.00
C PHE A 416 22.15 -12.68 -1.44
N ASN A 417 21.74 -12.96 -0.21
CA ASN A 417 22.25 -14.01 0.66
C ASN A 417 21.09 -14.67 1.41
N MET A 418 21.36 -15.76 2.12
CA MET A 418 20.41 -16.50 2.93
C MET A 418 20.94 -16.63 4.35
N LEU A 419 20.08 -16.43 5.35
CA LEU A 419 20.33 -16.76 6.74
C LEU A 419 19.59 -18.07 7.05
N VAL A 420 20.19 -18.96 7.83
CA VAL A 420 19.64 -20.28 8.15
C VAL A 420 19.72 -20.58 9.65
N ARG A 421 18.91 -21.54 10.13
CA ARG A 421 19.02 -22.09 11.49
C ARG A 421 20.47 -22.54 11.77
N PRO A 422 21.11 -22.11 12.88
CA PRO A 422 22.46 -22.51 13.20
C PRO A 422 22.51 -23.94 13.76
N ASP A 423 23.68 -24.56 13.74
CA ASP A 423 23.90 -25.89 14.33
C ASP A 423 23.98 -25.88 15.88
N GLY A 424 24.08 -24.69 16.48
CA GLY A 424 23.98 -24.42 17.92
C GLY A 424 23.57 -22.97 18.18
N ASP A 425 22.98 -22.69 19.35
CA ASP A 425 22.41 -21.37 19.67
C ASP A 425 23.48 -20.26 19.49
N PHE A 426 23.13 -19.19 18.75
CA PHE A 426 24.08 -18.19 18.28
C PHE A 426 23.48 -16.77 18.32
N GLU A 427 24.29 -15.76 18.62
CA GLU A 427 23.87 -14.37 18.58
C GLU A 427 24.97 -13.44 18.05
N LEU A 428 24.54 -12.36 17.41
CA LEU A 428 25.39 -11.26 16.97
C LEU A 428 25.49 -10.21 18.07
N ARG A 429 26.56 -9.43 18.05
CA ARG A 429 26.69 -8.28 18.95
C ARG A 429 25.73 -7.16 18.56
N TRP A 430 25.36 -6.32 19.52
CA TRP A 430 24.68 -5.04 19.23
C TRP A 430 25.54 -4.16 18.33
N HIS A 431 25.04 -3.81 17.14
CA HIS A 431 25.79 -3.11 16.12
C HIS A 431 24.94 -2.16 15.27
N ARG A 432 25.65 -1.40 14.42
CA ARG A 432 25.16 -0.56 13.32
C ARG A 432 26.12 -0.80 12.17
N ASP A 433 25.65 -0.96 10.94
CA ASP A 433 26.47 -1.57 9.88
C ASP A 433 27.61 -0.67 9.35
N ASP A 434 27.49 0.66 9.47
CA ASP A 434 28.54 1.62 9.09
C ASP A 434 29.17 2.39 10.26
N ILE A 435 28.74 2.13 11.51
CA ILE A 435 29.06 2.95 12.69
C ILE A 435 29.59 2.09 13.85
N SER A 436 30.90 2.22 14.10
CA SER A 436 31.64 1.59 15.21
C SER A 436 30.93 1.75 16.57
N ALA A 437 31.07 0.77 17.46
CA ALA A 437 30.63 0.87 18.86
C ALA A 437 31.33 2.01 19.60
N GLU A 438 32.62 2.23 19.30
CA GLU A 438 33.48 3.25 19.94
C GLU A 438 33.23 4.68 19.43
N ALA A 439 32.35 4.88 18.45
CA ALA A 439 32.08 6.20 17.88
C ALA A 439 31.49 7.15 18.95
N SER A 440 32.00 8.38 19.03
CA SER A 440 31.44 9.40 19.92
C SER A 440 30.03 9.84 19.47
N PRO A 441 29.20 10.41 20.36
CA PRO A 441 27.86 10.88 19.97
C PRO A 441 27.86 11.90 18.82
N ALA A 442 28.94 12.68 18.67
CA ALA A 442 29.11 13.60 17.55
C ALA A 442 29.35 12.87 16.22
N GLU A 443 30.28 11.91 16.20
CA GLU A 443 30.56 11.08 15.01
C GLU A 443 29.37 10.21 14.62
N GLU A 444 28.60 9.71 15.59
CA GLU A 444 27.33 9.02 15.32
C GLU A 444 26.34 9.95 14.62
N MET A 445 26.05 11.14 15.16
CA MET A 445 25.10 12.06 14.52
C MET A 445 25.60 12.55 13.14
N GLU A 446 26.90 12.76 12.96
CA GLU A 446 27.50 13.14 11.67
C GLU A 446 27.45 12.03 10.61
N ARG A 447 27.33 10.77 11.04
CA ARG A 447 27.07 9.62 10.16
C ARG A 447 25.59 9.40 9.89
N LEU A 448 24.74 9.48 10.92
CA LEU A 448 23.29 9.26 10.84
C LEU A 448 22.55 10.37 10.09
N ALA A 449 23.09 11.59 10.07
CA ALA A 449 22.53 12.71 9.30
C ALA A 449 22.83 12.64 7.78
N ARG A 450 23.48 11.58 7.29
CA ARG A 450 23.78 11.38 5.85
C ARG A 450 22.64 10.61 5.18
N PRO A 451 22.29 10.92 3.91
CA PRO A 451 21.25 10.19 3.19
C PRO A 451 21.52 8.69 3.08
N GLY A 452 20.48 7.87 3.22
CA GLY A 452 20.53 6.44 2.94
C GLY A 452 20.56 6.19 1.42
N PHE A 453 21.60 5.52 0.93
CA PHE A 453 21.77 5.18 -0.48
C PHE A 453 21.62 3.67 -0.78
N HIS A 454 20.92 2.95 0.08
CA HIS A 454 20.53 1.55 -0.14
C HIS A 454 19.37 1.18 0.80
N ALA A 455 18.55 0.23 0.36
CA ALA A 455 17.59 -0.45 1.21
C ALA A 455 18.09 -1.86 1.48
N GLN A 456 18.05 -2.33 2.74
CA GLN A 456 18.34 -3.72 3.08
C GLN A 456 17.15 -4.38 3.77
N TYR A 457 17.01 -5.69 3.57
CA TYR A 457 15.83 -6.43 3.97
C TYR A 457 16.12 -7.86 4.44
N ASN A 458 15.21 -8.35 5.29
CA ASN A 458 15.11 -9.74 5.73
C ASN A 458 13.73 -10.26 5.33
N PHE A 459 13.66 -11.16 4.35
CA PHE A 459 12.43 -11.78 3.86
C PHE A 459 12.31 -13.22 4.35
N ALA A 460 11.30 -13.48 5.16
CA ALA A 460 11.16 -14.70 5.95
C ALA A 460 10.43 -15.80 5.15
N LEU A 461 11.12 -16.91 4.87
CA LEU A 461 10.51 -18.08 4.21
C LEU A 461 9.85 -19.04 5.24
N TRP A 462 10.26 -18.96 6.49
CA TRP A 462 9.65 -19.59 7.68
C TRP A 462 9.39 -18.50 8.73
N GLU A 463 8.71 -18.82 9.83
CA GLU A 463 8.57 -17.90 10.98
C GLU A 463 9.95 -17.41 11.44
N ASP A 464 10.10 -16.10 11.66
CA ASP A 464 11.37 -15.48 12.03
C ASP A 464 11.17 -14.46 13.16
N GLU A 465 11.85 -14.70 14.28
CA GLU A 465 11.96 -13.80 15.45
C GLU A 465 13.41 -13.36 15.69
N SER A 466 14.34 -13.63 14.76
CA SER A 466 15.77 -13.44 15.03
C SER A 466 16.24 -11.99 15.00
N LEU A 467 15.53 -11.07 14.34
CA LEU A 467 15.94 -9.66 14.27
C LEU A 467 15.47 -8.92 15.53
N VAL A 468 16.43 -8.49 16.36
CA VAL A 468 16.18 -7.68 17.56
C VAL A 468 16.79 -6.30 17.34
N LEU A 469 16.01 -5.24 17.52
CA LEU A 469 16.40 -3.86 17.23
C LEU A 469 15.89 -2.89 18.29
N VAL A 470 16.40 -1.66 18.31
CA VAL A 470 15.86 -0.56 19.13
C VAL A 470 15.23 0.48 18.20
N PRO A 471 13.89 0.64 18.16
CA PRO A 471 13.22 1.59 17.28
C PRO A 471 13.68 3.03 17.48
N GLY A 472 13.66 3.83 16.41
CA GLY A 472 14.09 5.23 16.43
C GLY A 472 15.60 5.44 16.62
N SER A 473 16.38 4.40 16.91
CA SER A 473 17.82 4.52 17.20
C SER A 473 18.65 4.93 15.98
N HIS A 474 18.17 4.68 14.76
CA HIS A 474 18.75 5.19 13.50
C HIS A 474 18.76 6.73 13.42
N ALA A 475 17.86 7.42 14.11
CA ALA A 475 17.75 8.88 14.10
C ALA A 475 18.51 9.57 15.26
N ARG A 476 19.22 8.81 16.11
CA ARG A 476 19.91 9.33 17.30
C ARG A 476 21.21 8.62 17.64
N ALA A 477 22.08 9.30 18.36
CA ALA A 477 23.22 8.70 19.04
C ALA A 477 22.79 7.58 20.02
N ARG A 478 23.71 6.66 20.31
CA ARG A 478 23.55 5.65 21.37
C ARG A 478 23.45 6.32 22.74
N THR A 479 22.46 5.94 23.54
CA THR A 479 22.23 6.47 24.90
C THR A 479 23.34 6.04 25.87
N ALA A 480 23.38 6.65 27.06
CA ALA A 480 24.30 6.24 28.12
C ALA A 480 24.10 4.77 28.55
N ALA A 481 22.87 4.25 28.49
CA ALA A 481 22.57 2.84 28.78
C ALA A 481 23.08 1.92 27.66
N GLU A 482 22.77 2.24 26.39
CA GLU A 482 23.21 1.48 25.21
C GLU A 482 24.74 1.46 25.05
N ARG A 483 25.45 2.45 25.62
CA ARG A 483 26.92 2.52 25.64
C ARG A 483 27.57 1.83 26.84
N ALA A 484 26.83 1.59 27.92
CA ALA A 484 27.30 0.88 29.11
C ALA A 484 26.93 -0.63 29.08
N ALA A 485 25.98 -1.00 28.23
CA ALA A 485 25.55 -2.37 27.99
C ALA A 485 26.67 -3.27 27.45
N GLY A 486 26.62 -4.56 27.78
CA GLY A 486 27.51 -5.55 27.20
C GLY A 486 27.31 -5.74 25.69
N PRO A 487 28.34 -6.23 24.95
CA PRO A 487 28.22 -6.45 23.50
C PRO A 487 27.12 -7.45 23.13
N PHE A 488 26.72 -8.32 24.08
CA PHE A 488 25.65 -9.30 23.99
C PHE A 488 24.56 -9.07 25.07
N GLU A 489 24.32 -7.82 25.46
CA GLU A 489 23.31 -7.50 26.48
C GLU A 489 21.93 -8.08 26.08
N PRO A 490 21.29 -8.92 26.91
CA PRO A 490 20.04 -9.58 26.54
C PRO A 490 18.85 -8.61 26.39
N ALA A 491 18.88 -7.50 27.11
CA ALA A 491 17.83 -6.48 27.13
C ALA A 491 18.40 -5.05 27.12
N LEU A 492 18.23 -4.34 26.01
CA LEU A 492 18.33 -2.88 25.96
C LEU A 492 16.98 -2.22 26.26
N PRO A 493 16.97 -0.97 26.77
CA PRO A 493 15.75 -0.16 26.83
C PRO A 493 15.08 -0.06 25.46
N ASP A 494 13.75 -0.11 25.46
CA ASP A 494 12.89 0.03 24.27
C ASP A 494 13.19 -0.96 23.12
N GLN A 495 13.89 -2.08 23.38
CA GLN A 495 14.16 -3.07 22.35
C GLN A 495 12.88 -3.80 21.88
N LEU A 496 12.84 -4.13 20.60
CA LEU A 496 11.76 -4.85 19.94
C LEU A 496 12.31 -6.06 19.17
N VAL A 497 11.60 -7.18 19.28
CA VAL A 497 11.83 -8.39 18.47
C VAL A 497 10.90 -8.32 17.26
N VAL A 498 11.46 -8.28 16.05
CA VAL A 498 10.68 -8.21 14.81
C VAL A 498 10.15 -9.60 14.50
N ARG A 499 8.82 -9.75 14.55
CA ARG A 499 8.12 -10.99 14.22
C ARG A 499 7.66 -10.99 12.77
N LEU A 500 8.16 -11.97 12.01
CA LEU A 500 7.82 -12.19 10.62
C LEU A 500 7.15 -13.57 10.47
N GLU A 501 5.96 -13.57 9.89
CA GLU A 501 5.32 -14.78 9.38
C GLU A 501 6.01 -15.24 8.09
N ALA A 502 5.79 -16.49 7.69
CA ALA A 502 6.30 -16.97 6.42
C ALA A 502 5.64 -16.25 5.24
N GLY A 503 6.43 -15.48 4.50
CA GLY A 503 5.95 -14.56 3.45
C GLY A 503 6.15 -13.08 3.80
N ASP A 504 6.51 -12.74 5.03
CA ASP A 504 6.74 -11.35 5.45
C ASP A 504 8.17 -10.89 5.18
N ILE A 505 8.34 -9.58 4.95
CA ILE A 505 9.63 -8.94 4.75
C ILE A 505 9.80 -7.73 5.68
N ALA A 506 10.92 -7.67 6.40
CA ALA A 506 11.34 -6.47 7.12
C ALA A 506 12.39 -5.72 6.30
N PHE A 507 12.08 -4.49 5.89
CA PHE A 507 13.09 -3.53 5.45
C PHE A 507 13.56 -2.73 6.66
N TYR A 508 14.86 -2.48 6.80
CA TYR A 508 15.39 -1.74 7.96
C TYR A 508 16.61 -0.90 7.62
N ASN A 509 16.76 0.21 8.35
CA ASN A 509 17.88 1.12 8.21
C ASN A 509 19.14 0.41 8.73
N ASN A 510 20.19 0.32 7.90
CA ASN A 510 21.41 -0.40 8.26
C ASN A 510 22.15 0.17 9.48
N ASN A 511 21.86 1.41 9.85
CA ASN A 511 22.39 2.06 11.03
C ASN A 511 21.40 2.12 12.21
N ILE A 512 20.26 1.42 12.18
CA ILE A 512 19.50 1.12 13.39
C ILE A 512 20.35 0.23 14.32
N LEU A 513 20.28 0.47 15.64
CA LEU A 513 20.96 -0.36 16.63
C LEU A 513 20.25 -1.71 16.71
N HIS A 514 20.92 -2.77 16.24
CA HIS A 514 20.31 -4.10 16.13
C HIS A 514 21.29 -5.25 16.38
N ARG A 515 20.73 -6.45 16.49
CA ARG A 515 21.43 -7.74 16.53
C ARG A 515 20.56 -8.86 15.96
N GLY A 516 21.19 -9.98 15.64
CA GLY A 516 20.51 -11.22 15.29
C GLY A 516 20.65 -12.24 16.42
N VAL A 517 19.56 -12.86 16.87
CA VAL A 517 19.54 -13.92 17.91
C VAL A 517 18.93 -15.19 17.29
N TYR A 518 19.64 -16.31 17.35
CA TYR A 518 19.34 -17.51 16.57
C TYR A 518 19.18 -18.72 17.49
N ASP A 519 17.96 -19.26 17.58
CA ASP A 519 17.67 -20.53 18.26
C ASP A 519 17.94 -21.71 17.31
N ALA A 520 18.81 -22.64 17.71
CA ALA A 520 19.14 -23.83 16.93
C ALA A 520 18.00 -24.86 16.86
N LYS A 521 16.87 -24.63 17.56
CA LYS A 521 15.70 -25.50 17.64
C LYS A 521 14.55 -25.04 16.72
N LYS A 522 14.55 -23.78 16.26
CA LYS A 522 13.56 -23.24 15.31
C LYS A 522 14.08 -23.34 13.88
N ASP A 523 13.40 -24.07 13.00
CA ASP A 523 13.73 -24.05 11.57
C ASP A 523 13.43 -22.67 10.96
N ARG A 524 14.51 -22.03 10.51
CA ARG A 524 14.52 -20.67 9.97
C ARG A 524 15.26 -20.67 8.65
N VAL A 525 14.65 -20.06 7.64
CA VAL A 525 15.38 -19.54 6.48
C VAL A 525 14.85 -18.16 6.10
N THR A 526 15.76 -17.21 5.96
CA THR A 526 15.44 -15.80 5.70
C THR A 526 16.35 -15.27 4.60
N LEU A 527 15.78 -14.79 3.50
CA LEU A 527 16.52 -14.22 2.40
C LEU A 527 16.90 -12.78 2.75
N HIS A 528 18.20 -12.52 2.81
CA HIS A 528 18.78 -11.26 3.26
C HIS A 528 19.43 -10.55 2.07
N GLY A 529 18.86 -9.42 1.67
CA GLY A 529 19.28 -8.67 0.49
C GLY A 529 19.54 -7.19 0.76
N SER A 530 20.27 -6.56 -0.14
CA SER A 530 20.34 -5.10 -0.26
C SER A 530 20.24 -4.68 -1.72
N VAL A 531 19.70 -3.48 -1.96
CA VAL A 531 19.64 -2.82 -3.28
C VAL A 531 20.12 -1.38 -3.12
N GLY A 532 21.02 -0.95 -3.99
CA GLY A 532 21.72 0.33 -3.88
C GLY A 532 21.14 1.43 -4.76
N HIS A 533 21.53 2.68 -4.48
CA HIS A 533 21.23 3.86 -5.26
C HIS A 533 22.50 4.44 -5.90
N VAL A 534 22.44 4.90 -7.16
CA VAL A 534 23.62 5.45 -7.89
C VAL A 534 24.30 6.62 -7.16
N GLY A 535 23.55 7.40 -6.37
CA GLY A 535 24.12 8.47 -5.53
C GLY A 535 25.09 7.98 -4.44
N GLY A 536 25.03 6.70 -4.07
CA GLY A 536 25.86 6.10 -3.02
C GLY A 536 27.18 5.49 -3.48
N ASN A 537 27.46 5.42 -4.79
CA ASN A 537 28.48 4.54 -5.37
C ASN A 537 29.84 4.52 -4.64
N ALA A 538 30.42 5.69 -4.32
CA ALA A 538 31.73 5.77 -3.66
C ALA A 538 31.74 5.26 -2.20
N LEU A 539 30.59 5.29 -1.50
CA LEU A 539 30.44 4.77 -0.14
C LEU A 539 30.03 3.29 -0.16
N ARG A 540 29.12 2.90 -1.08
CA ARG A 540 28.58 1.54 -1.22
C ARG A 540 29.60 0.54 -1.76
N ALA A 541 30.49 0.96 -2.66
CA ALA A 541 31.49 0.08 -3.29
C ALA A 541 32.23 -0.81 -2.27
N ARG A 542 32.71 -0.22 -1.17
CA ARG A 542 33.41 -0.95 -0.09
C ARG A 542 32.55 -2.06 0.53
N ASN A 543 31.31 -1.75 0.87
CA ASN A 543 30.42 -2.67 1.58
C ASN A 543 29.90 -3.80 0.67
N VAL A 544 29.80 -3.57 -0.65
CA VAL A 544 29.35 -4.55 -1.64
C VAL A 544 30.52 -5.42 -2.14
N LEU A 545 31.63 -4.81 -2.57
CA LEU A 545 32.73 -5.50 -3.25
C LEU A 545 33.56 -6.40 -2.31
N GLN A 546 33.56 -6.13 -1.00
CA GLN A 546 34.20 -7.01 0.00
C GLN A 546 33.64 -8.44 0.03
N HIS A 547 32.45 -8.69 -0.55
CA HIS A 547 31.87 -10.02 -0.73
C HIS A 547 32.27 -10.69 -2.06
N GLY A 548 33.06 -10.05 -2.92
CA GLY A 548 33.63 -10.67 -4.12
C GLY A 548 32.67 -10.89 -5.29
N ILE A 549 31.51 -10.22 -5.31
CA ILE A 549 30.45 -10.34 -6.35
C ILE A 549 31.00 -10.20 -7.79
N GLY A 550 31.98 -9.30 -8.00
CA GLY A 550 32.62 -9.05 -9.30
C GLY A 550 33.29 -10.26 -9.97
N LYS A 551 33.42 -11.42 -9.30
CA LYS A 551 33.94 -12.66 -9.91
C LYS A 551 32.89 -13.44 -10.73
N TRP A 552 31.61 -13.15 -10.55
CA TRP A 552 30.50 -13.91 -11.13
C TRP A 552 29.34 -13.08 -11.70
N VAL A 553 29.21 -11.79 -11.33
CA VAL A 553 28.06 -10.94 -11.74
C VAL A 553 27.85 -10.84 -13.26
N ASP A 554 28.92 -10.80 -14.05
CA ASP A 554 28.85 -10.73 -15.53
C ASP A 554 28.29 -11.99 -16.17
N LYS A 555 28.19 -13.08 -15.42
CA LYS A 555 27.74 -14.41 -15.88
C LYS A 555 26.29 -14.70 -15.51
N VAL A 556 25.65 -13.85 -14.70
CA VAL A 556 24.24 -14.01 -14.31
C VAL A 556 23.38 -13.96 -15.56
N ASP A 557 22.53 -14.96 -15.75
CA ASP A 557 21.51 -14.92 -16.80
C ASP A 557 20.25 -14.23 -16.28
N PHE A 558 19.63 -13.46 -17.18
CA PHE A 558 18.38 -12.75 -16.98
C PHE A 558 17.36 -13.12 -18.07
N SER A 559 17.64 -14.16 -18.89
CA SER A 559 16.75 -14.63 -19.96
C SER A 559 15.41 -15.17 -19.48
N GLN A 560 15.37 -15.64 -18.24
CA GLN A 560 14.19 -16.13 -17.51
C GLN A 560 13.27 -15.02 -16.98
N LEU A 561 13.75 -13.78 -16.88
CA LEU A 561 12.98 -12.64 -16.39
C LEU A 561 12.06 -12.09 -17.50
N SER A 562 10.97 -11.42 -17.13
CA SER A 562 10.13 -10.72 -18.12
C SER A 562 10.92 -9.63 -18.87
N PRO A 563 10.47 -9.16 -20.05
CA PRO A 563 11.19 -8.15 -20.82
C PRO A 563 11.47 -6.85 -20.06
N GLN A 564 10.62 -6.49 -19.08
CA GLN A 564 10.78 -5.32 -18.22
C GLN A 564 11.80 -5.58 -17.10
N GLU A 565 11.61 -6.63 -16.30
CA GLU A 565 12.54 -7.04 -15.25
C GLU A 565 13.95 -7.29 -15.79
N ARG A 566 14.07 -7.92 -16.97
CA ARG A 566 15.35 -8.15 -17.65
C ARG A 566 16.05 -6.85 -18.00
N LYS A 567 15.33 -5.85 -18.55
CA LYS A 567 15.89 -4.52 -18.86
C LYS A 567 16.42 -3.86 -17.58
N ARG A 568 15.67 -3.93 -16.48
CA ARG A 568 16.05 -3.44 -15.15
C ARG A 568 17.29 -4.17 -14.61
N ALA A 569 17.30 -5.50 -14.64
CA ALA A 569 18.40 -6.32 -14.12
C ALA A 569 19.73 -6.06 -14.87
N GLU A 570 19.69 -5.95 -16.21
CA GLU A 570 20.85 -5.57 -17.02
C GLU A 570 21.38 -4.17 -16.65
N ALA A 571 20.50 -3.19 -16.46
CA ALA A 571 20.90 -1.83 -16.09
C ALA A 571 21.48 -1.76 -14.67
N MET A 572 20.84 -2.44 -13.70
CA MET A 572 21.31 -2.56 -12.32
C MET A 572 22.68 -3.28 -12.24
N ARG A 573 22.89 -4.33 -13.06
CA ARG A 573 24.20 -4.98 -13.23
C ARG A 573 25.24 -4.02 -13.79
N ALA A 574 24.94 -3.33 -14.88
CA ALA A 574 25.89 -2.41 -15.53
C ALA A 574 26.36 -1.29 -14.57
N ARG A 575 25.46 -0.79 -13.71
CA ARG A 575 25.79 0.18 -12.65
C ARG A 575 26.70 -0.42 -11.57
N LEU A 576 26.45 -1.65 -11.13
CA LEU A 576 27.33 -2.38 -10.19
C LEU A 576 28.73 -2.62 -10.77
N VAL A 577 28.81 -3.07 -12.03
CA VAL A 577 30.10 -3.29 -12.71
C VAL A 577 30.89 -1.98 -12.82
N LYS A 578 30.21 -0.88 -13.17
CA LYS A 578 30.82 0.47 -13.19
C LYS A 578 31.29 0.92 -11.80
N MET A 579 30.47 0.74 -10.76
CA MET A 579 30.87 1.01 -9.38
C MET A 579 32.11 0.20 -8.98
N GLY A 580 32.23 -1.04 -9.48
CA GLY A 580 33.42 -1.88 -9.35
C GLY A 580 34.66 -1.33 -10.05
N SER A 581 34.54 -0.89 -11.31
CA SER A 581 35.67 -0.33 -12.07
C SER A 581 36.15 1.01 -11.50
N ASP A 582 35.23 1.83 -10.99
CA ASP A 582 35.51 3.19 -10.55
C ASP A 582 36.11 3.24 -9.12
N ALA A 583 35.95 2.17 -8.32
CA ALA A 583 36.36 2.13 -6.91
C ALA A 583 37.69 1.40 -6.63
N GLY A 584 38.09 0.42 -7.45
CA GLY A 584 39.32 -0.36 -7.25
C GLY A 584 39.22 -1.40 -6.10
N ASP A 585 40.36 -1.76 -5.52
CA ASP A 585 40.44 -2.75 -4.43
C ASP A 585 40.10 -2.09 -3.08
N VAL A 586 38.95 -2.47 -2.51
CA VAL A 586 38.33 -1.81 -1.36
C VAL A 586 38.27 -2.75 -0.15
N GLY A 587 39.13 -2.49 0.83
CA GLY A 587 39.25 -3.30 2.05
C GLY A 587 38.01 -3.28 2.96
N TYR A 588 37.94 -4.27 3.86
CA TYR A 588 36.75 -4.60 4.65
C TYR A 588 36.14 -3.43 5.45
N SER A 589 34.82 -3.48 5.64
CA SER A 589 34.05 -2.37 6.20
C SER A 589 34.21 -2.18 7.71
N LEU A 590 34.31 -3.29 8.44
CA LEU A 590 34.45 -3.42 9.90
C LEU A 590 35.48 -4.52 10.23
N GLN A 591 35.93 -4.57 11.49
CA GLN A 591 36.71 -5.68 12.06
C GLN A 591 35.89 -6.36 13.17
N GLY A 592 35.89 -7.70 13.20
CA GLY A 592 35.18 -8.51 14.21
C GLY A 592 35.58 -9.98 14.19
#